data_AF-A0A7Y3UND1-F1
#
_entry.id   AF-A0A7Y3UND1-F1
#
_cell.length_a   1.000
_cell.length_b   1.000
_cell.length_c   1.000
_cell.angle_alpha   90.00
_cell.angle_beta   90.00
_cell.angle_gamma   90.00
#
_symmetry.space_group_name_H-M   'P 1'
#
loop_
_entity.id
_entity.type
_entity.pdbx_description
1 polymer ?
#
loop_
_entity_poly.entity_id
_entity_poly.type
_entity_poly.pdbx_seq_one_letter_code
_entity_poly.pdbx_strand_id
1 'polypeptide(L)'
;MYQLIKSRRKFAFVSLCLVFFGCSHSPYRYNFSLIEPKSDAMSFEDEKVQFELIPSSENISVSIENNSDHEISFVRDNAQFIDATGKSYRVHYGNDYVDEVLNYINEYNRNAPRIKIAPNSGIDGYVWINDWQNATTGEGASTHPITSHTVANQMVPLFPRYSFEGSGEDLKNSTFSLILPIDFDGQISNYRFKFMIDDVEEKKDFD
;
A
#
# COMPACT_ATOMS: atom_id res chain seq x y z
N MET A 1 32.60 -11.78 64.97
CA MET A 1 32.87 -13.00 64.17
C MET A 1 31.62 -13.27 63.34
N TYR A 2 31.34 -12.45 62.32
CA TYR A 2 31.77 -12.59 60.93
C TYR A 2 31.49 -13.98 60.33
N GLN A 3 30.76 -13.95 59.21
CA GLN A 3 30.45 -15.04 58.28
C GLN A 3 29.18 -15.86 58.54
N LEU A 4 28.04 -15.34 58.06
CA LEU A 4 27.00 -16.12 57.40
C LEU A 4 26.02 -15.20 56.64
N ILE A 5 26.57 -14.23 55.89
CA ILE A 5 25.83 -13.51 54.84
C ILE A 5 26.60 -13.73 53.55
N LYS A 6 26.52 -14.94 53.00
CA LYS A 6 27.02 -15.20 51.65
C LYS A 6 26.28 -16.38 51.05
N SER A 7 25.82 -16.18 49.81
CA SER A 7 25.33 -17.20 48.89
C SER A 7 23.83 -17.50 48.83
N ARG A 8 22.99 -16.46 48.66
CA ARG A 8 21.68 -16.60 47.97
C ARG A 8 21.38 -15.46 46.99
N ARG A 9 22.41 -14.81 46.45
CA ARG A 9 22.30 -13.65 45.53
C ARG A 9 23.12 -13.84 44.25
N LYS A 10 23.10 -15.04 43.66
CA LYS A 10 23.77 -15.34 42.39
C LYS A 10 22.98 -16.26 41.45
N PHE A 11 21.65 -16.25 41.53
CA PHE A 11 20.81 -17.05 40.62
C PHE A 11 19.60 -16.29 40.05
N ALA A 12 19.58 -14.96 40.12
CA ALA A 12 18.46 -14.14 39.61
C ALA A 12 18.85 -13.12 38.51
N PHE A 13 20.10 -13.14 38.02
CA PHE A 13 20.56 -12.16 37.02
C PHE A 13 21.02 -12.76 35.68
N VAL A 14 21.06 -14.09 35.55
CA VAL A 14 21.45 -14.74 34.28
C VAL A 14 20.23 -15.05 33.40
N SER A 15 19.02 -15.04 33.96
CA SER A 15 17.80 -15.34 33.22
C SER A 15 17.09 -14.10 32.63
N LEU A 16 17.65 -12.89 32.82
CA LEU A 16 17.07 -11.63 32.33
C LEU A 16 17.77 -11.11 31.05
N CYS A 17 18.66 -11.90 30.44
CA CYS A 17 19.38 -11.53 29.22
C CYS A 17 18.95 -12.32 27.97
N LEU A 18 17.88 -13.12 28.03
CA LEU A 18 17.53 -14.08 26.96
C LEU A 18 16.21 -13.82 26.20
N VAL A 19 15.56 -12.66 26.32
CA VAL A 19 14.31 -12.39 25.56
C VAL A 19 14.25 -11.01 24.93
N PHE A 20 15.40 -10.48 24.49
CA PHE A 20 15.44 -9.34 23.57
C PHE A 20 16.27 -9.66 22.31
N PHE A 21 16.25 -10.91 21.85
CA PHE A 21 16.35 -11.13 20.41
C PHE A 21 14.99 -10.73 19.82
N GLY A 22 14.74 -9.42 19.74
CA GLY A 22 13.76 -8.93 18.79
C GLY A 22 14.24 -9.43 17.44
N CYS A 23 13.47 -10.29 16.77
CA CYS A 23 13.77 -10.64 15.39
C CYS A 23 13.77 -9.33 14.60
N SER A 24 14.97 -8.79 14.34
CA SER A 24 15.15 -7.71 13.37
C SER A 24 14.95 -8.37 12.02
N HIS A 25 13.69 -8.50 11.59
CA HIS A 25 13.40 -8.90 10.23
C HIS A 25 13.78 -7.73 9.35
N SER A 26 14.79 -7.95 8.52
CA SER A 26 15.18 -6.96 7.55
C SER A 26 14.09 -6.86 6.47
N PRO A 27 13.74 -5.64 6.04
CA PRO A 27 12.72 -5.47 5.03
C PRO A 27 13.22 -5.90 3.65
N TYR A 28 12.31 -6.40 2.84
CA TYR A 28 12.54 -6.58 1.41
C TYR A 28 12.69 -5.23 0.71
N ARG A 29 13.54 -5.21 -0.31
CA ARG A 29 13.69 -4.09 -1.25
C ARG A 29 13.34 -4.59 -2.63
N TYR A 30 12.40 -3.90 -3.27
CA TYR A 30 11.91 -4.24 -4.58
C TYR A 30 12.46 -3.27 -5.63
N ASN A 31 12.85 -3.82 -6.77
CA ASN A 31 13.13 -3.04 -7.98
C ASN A 31 12.01 -3.33 -8.99
N PHE A 32 11.52 -2.29 -9.63
CA PHE A 32 10.40 -2.38 -10.56
C PHE A 32 10.76 -1.72 -11.89
N SER A 33 10.08 -2.16 -12.95
CA SER A 33 10.08 -1.53 -14.27
C SER A 33 8.65 -1.39 -14.79
N LEU A 34 8.34 -0.27 -15.44
CA LEU A 34 7.08 -0.12 -16.20
C LEU A 34 7.27 -0.72 -17.60
N ILE A 35 6.62 -1.84 -17.87
CA ILE A 35 6.78 -2.60 -19.11
C ILE A 35 5.66 -2.33 -20.12
N GLU A 36 4.48 -1.92 -19.65
CA GLU A 36 3.38 -1.50 -20.53
C GLU A 36 2.64 -0.31 -19.89
N PRO A 37 2.56 0.85 -20.56
CA PRO A 37 3.41 1.25 -21.68
C PRO A 37 4.87 1.28 -21.24
N LYS A 38 5.80 0.80 -22.07
CA LYS A 38 7.21 0.73 -21.69
C LYS A 38 7.77 2.13 -21.39
N SER A 39 8.31 2.33 -20.19
CA SER A 39 8.91 3.60 -19.77
C SER A 39 10.04 3.38 -18.77
N ASP A 40 11.21 3.94 -19.06
CA ASP A 40 12.35 3.93 -18.14
C ASP A 40 12.19 4.97 -17.01
N ALA A 41 11.33 5.98 -17.22
CA ALA A 41 11.08 7.06 -16.28
C ALA A 41 9.87 6.81 -15.37
N MET A 42 9.25 5.62 -15.45
CA MET A 42 8.04 5.29 -14.70
C MET A 42 6.88 6.26 -14.94
N SER A 43 6.80 6.80 -16.15
CA SER A 43 5.80 7.77 -16.55
C SER A 43 5.15 7.42 -17.88
N PHE A 44 3.96 7.96 -18.10
CA PHE A 44 3.24 7.89 -19.36
C PHE A 44 2.56 9.22 -19.63
N GLU A 45 2.52 9.61 -20.90
CA GLU A 45 1.85 10.83 -21.33
C GLU A 45 1.16 10.58 -22.68
N ASP A 46 -0.07 11.07 -22.79
CA ASP A 46 -0.77 11.24 -24.06
C ASP A 46 -1.23 12.70 -24.23
N GLU A 47 -2.04 12.94 -25.27
CA GLU A 47 -2.55 14.29 -25.57
C GLU A 47 -3.46 14.89 -24.47
N LYS A 48 -3.97 14.07 -23.55
CA LYS A 48 -4.99 14.47 -22.55
C LYS A 48 -4.50 14.38 -21.12
N VAL A 49 -3.59 13.47 -20.80
CA VAL A 49 -3.19 13.18 -19.43
C VAL A 49 -1.75 12.70 -19.35
N GLN A 50 -1.10 13.04 -18.24
CA GLN A 50 0.20 12.50 -17.84
C GLN A 50 0.09 11.77 -16.50
N PHE A 51 0.86 10.70 -16.37
CA PHE A 51 1.00 9.91 -15.16
C PHE A 51 2.47 9.75 -14.78
N GLU A 52 2.76 9.85 -13.49
CA GLU A 52 4.02 9.40 -12.86
C GLU A 52 3.69 8.33 -11.82
N LEU A 53 4.44 7.22 -11.80
CA LEU A 53 4.08 6.01 -11.07
C LEU A 53 5.28 5.43 -10.33
N ILE A 54 5.39 5.64 -9.03
CA ILE A 54 6.52 5.16 -8.24
C ILE A 54 6.05 4.01 -7.32
N PRO A 55 6.17 2.73 -7.76
CA PRO A 55 5.79 1.59 -6.93
C PRO A 55 6.78 1.36 -5.78
N SER A 56 6.23 0.89 -4.66
CA SER A 56 6.96 0.39 -3.49
C SER A 56 6.32 -0.90 -2.98
N SER A 57 6.88 -1.49 -1.91
CA SER A 57 6.25 -2.64 -1.23
C SER A 57 4.88 -2.30 -0.64
N GLU A 58 4.68 -1.05 -0.22
CA GLU A 58 3.49 -0.64 0.54
C GLU A 58 2.38 -0.09 -0.35
N ASN A 59 2.75 0.77 -1.29
CA ASN A 59 1.85 1.55 -2.12
C ASN A 59 2.50 1.92 -3.47
N ILE A 60 1.73 2.55 -4.36
CA ILE A 60 2.27 3.23 -5.55
C ILE A 60 2.02 4.72 -5.36
N SER A 61 3.06 5.55 -5.38
CA SER A 61 2.88 6.99 -5.51
C SER A 61 2.46 7.30 -6.94
N VAL A 62 1.35 8.02 -7.09
CA VAL A 62 0.75 8.31 -8.38
C VAL A 62 0.49 9.80 -8.47
N SER A 63 1.02 10.41 -9.52
CA SER A 63 0.68 11.77 -9.95
C SER A 63 -0.12 11.70 -11.24
N ILE A 64 -1.18 12.50 -11.33
CA ILE A 64 -2.06 12.59 -12.51
C ILE A 64 -2.17 14.06 -12.91
N GLU A 65 -1.69 14.40 -14.10
CA GLU A 65 -1.79 15.76 -14.64
C GLU A 65 -2.78 15.80 -15.80
N ASN A 66 -3.67 16.79 -15.79
CA ASN A 66 -4.64 17.04 -16.84
C ASN A 66 -4.04 17.98 -17.89
N ASN A 67 -3.73 17.46 -19.07
CA ASN A 67 -3.19 18.21 -20.20
C ASN A 67 -4.29 18.72 -21.16
N SER A 68 -5.56 18.43 -20.86
CA SER A 68 -6.69 18.91 -21.65
C SER A 68 -7.09 20.35 -21.30
N ASP A 69 -7.98 20.92 -22.11
CA ASP A 69 -8.54 22.26 -21.94
C ASP A 69 -9.82 22.30 -21.08
N HIS A 70 -10.28 21.16 -20.57
CA HIS A 70 -11.49 21.01 -19.76
C HIS A 70 -11.23 20.20 -18.48
N GLU A 71 -12.17 20.22 -17.54
CA GLU A 71 -12.06 19.45 -16.30
C GLU A 71 -12.21 17.96 -16.59
N ILE A 72 -11.32 17.14 -16.02
CA ILE A 72 -11.41 15.67 -16.08
C ILE A 72 -11.72 15.14 -14.69
N SER A 73 -12.19 13.90 -14.60
CA SER A 73 -12.46 13.25 -13.32
C SER A 73 -11.79 11.89 -13.20
N PHE A 74 -10.96 11.71 -12.17
CA PHE A 74 -10.47 10.39 -11.80
C PHE A 74 -11.57 9.59 -11.10
N VAL A 75 -11.94 8.45 -11.68
CA VAL A 75 -13.03 7.58 -11.19
C VAL A 75 -12.47 6.54 -10.22
N ARG A 76 -12.19 6.99 -8.98
CA ARG A 76 -11.58 6.18 -7.91
C ARG A 76 -12.17 4.79 -7.74
N ASP A 77 -13.51 4.68 -7.67
CA ASP A 77 -14.23 3.43 -7.42
C ASP A 77 -13.97 2.31 -8.43
N ASN A 78 -13.54 2.68 -9.64
CA ASN A 78 -13.28 1.77 -10.74
C ASN A 78 -11.78 1.47 -10.89
N ALA A 79 -10.91 2.12 -10.11
CA ALA A 79 -9.49 1.84 -10.13
C ALA A 79 -9.18 0.46 -9.53
N GLN A 80 -8.18 -0.21 -10.10
CA GLN A 80 -7.89 -1.61 -9.76
C GLN A 80 -6.39 -1.86 -9.68
N PHE A 81 -6.00 -2.69 -8.73
CA PHE A 81 -4.71 -3.35 -8.68
C PHE A 81 -4.91 -4.83 -9.00
N ILE A 82 -4.11 -5.36 -9.92
CA ILE A 82 -4.15 -6.77 -10.32
C ILE A 82 -2.81 -7.38 -9.93
N ASP A 83 -2.83 -8.34 -9.00
CA ASP A 83 -1.60 -8.95 -8.47
C ASP A 83 -0.94 -9.92 -9.47
N ALA A 84 0.22 -10.47 -9.07
CA ALA A 84 0.98 -11.44 -9.86
C ALA A 84 0.22 -12.74 -10.18
N THR A 85 -0.84 -13.06 -9.44
CA THR A 85 -1.69 -14.22 -9.69
C THR A 85 -2.85 -13.91 -10.65
N GLY A 86 -3.02 -12.64 -11.03
CA GLY A 86 -4.13 -12.16 -11.83
C GLY A 86 -5.38 -11.81 -11.02
N LYS A 87 -5.33 -11.83 -9.68
CA LYS A 87 -6.46 -11.44 -8.84
C LYS A 87 -6.55 -9.91 -8.79
N SER A 88 -7.78 -9.42 -9.00
CA SER A 88 -8.08 -7.98 -8.99
C SER A 88 -8.57 -7.53 -7.61
N TYR A 89 -8.09 -6.38 -7.19
CA TYR A 89 -8.42 -5.69 -5.95
C TYR A 89 -8.91 -4.28 -6.27
N ARG A 90 -9.89 -3.81 -5.51
CA ARG A 90 -10.19 -2.38 -5.44
C ARG A 90 -9.01 -1.66 -4.81
N VAL A 91 -8.81 -0.42 -5.21
CA VAL A 91 -7.76 0.42 -4.62
C VAL A 91 -8.34 1.68 -4.00
N HIS A 92 -7.62 2.18 -3.00
CA HIS A 92 -7.80 3.53 -2.49
C HIS A 92 -6.76 4.42 -3.17
N TYR A 93 -7.14 5.66 -3.48
CA TYR A 93 -6.22 6.68 -3.96
C TYR A 93 -6.37 7.93 -3.10
N GLY A 94 -5.26 8.45 -2.59
CA GLY A 94 -5.22 9.69 -1.83
C GLY A 94 -4.75 9.48 -0.40
N ASN A 95 -5.07 10.46 0.45
CA ASN A 95 -4.68 10.48 1.86
C ASN A 95 -5.88 10.38 2.81
N ASP A 96 -7.09 10.19 2.25
CA ASP A 96 -8.38 10.19 2.96
C ASP A 96 -8.87 8.77 3.30
N TYR A 97 -7.97 7.77 3.34
CA TYR A 97 -8.32 6.37 3.60
C TYR A 97 -9.15 6.20 4.89
N VAL A 98 -8.74 6.86 5.96
CA VAL A 98 -9.43 6.79 7.25
C VAL A 98 -10.85 7.34 7.14
N ASP A 99 -11.03 8.46 6.45
CA ASP A 99 -12.34 9.09 6.27
C ASP A 99 -13.24 8.23 5.37
N GLU A 100 -12.69 7.63 4.31
CA GLU A 100 -13.41 6.70 3.43
C GLU A 100 -13.95 5.49 4.22
N VAL A 101 -13.13 4.90 5.08
CA VAL A 101 -13.52 3.78 5.95
C VAL A 101 -14.58 4.21 6.98
N LEU A 102 -14.42 5.37 7.61
CA LEU A 102 -15.40 5.87 8.58
C LEU A 102 -16.75 6.19 7.94
N ASN A 103 -16.75 6.76 6.73
CA ASN A 103 -17.98 7.01 5.96
C ASN A 103 -18.69 5.70 5.61
N TYR A 104 -17.95 4.65 5.25
CA TYR A 104 -18.55 3.34 5.07
C TYR A 104 -19.17 2.79 6.34
N ILE A 105 -18.43 2.80 7.46
CA ILE A 105 -18.90 2.21 8.72
C ILE A 105 -20.15 2.93 9.22
N ASN A 106 -20.16 4.27 9.15
CA ASN A 106 -21.22 5.08 9.74
C ASN A 106 -22.43 5.26 8.80
N GLU A 107 -22.20 5.34 7.49
CA GLU A 107 -23.23 5.71 6.51
C GLU A 107 -23.52 4.61 5.49
N TYR A 108 -22.81 3.49 5.54
CA TYR A 108 -22.85 2.41 4.54
C TYR A 108 -22.53 2.90 3.12
N ASN A 109 -21.82 4.04 3.01
CA ASN A 109 -21.42 4.59 1.73
C ASN A 109 -20.23 3.80 1.17
N ARG A 110 -20.45 3.07 0.08
CA ARG A 110 -19.43 2.23 -0.55
C ARG A 110 -18.68 2.91 -1.70
N ASN A 111 -19.00 4.18 -1.96
CA ASN A 111 -18.52 4.89 -3.12
C ASN A 111 -17.51 5.97 -2.68
N ALA A 112 -16.34 5.95 -3.29
CA ALA A 112 -15.37 7.02 -3.23
C ALA A 112 -15.76 8.11 -4.24
N PRO A 113 -15.83 9.39 -3.81
CA PRO A 113 -16.17 10.47 -4.71
C PRO A 113 -15.12 10.57 -5.83
N ARG A 114 -15.57 10.91 -7.04
CA ARG A 114 -14.66 11.23 -8.15
C ARG A 114 -13.79 12.43 -7.78
N ILE A 115 -12.52 12.39 -8.16
CA ILE A 115 -11.61 13.53 -7.97
C ILE A 115 -11.59 14.32 -9.27
N LYS A 116 -12.02 15.58 -9.21
CA LYS A 116 -11.95 16.53 -10.32
C LYS A 116 -10.55 17.09 -10.44
N ILE A 117 -10.03 17.17 -11.66
CA ILE A 117 -8.73 17.73 -11.98
C ILE A 117 -8.96 18.84 -13.00
N ALA A 118 -8.67 20.09 -12.61
CA ALA A 118 -8.88 21.24 -13.47
C ALA A 118 -7.95 21.21 -14.70
N PRO A 119 -8.26 21.93 -15.79
CA PRO A 119 -7.37 22.03 -16.95
C PRO A 119 -5.96 22.48 -16.56
N ASN A 120 -4.93 21.84 -17.12
CA ASN A 120 -3.51 22.17 -16.88
C ASN A 120 -3.13 22.14 -15.38
N SER A 121 -3.69 21.20 -14.63
CA SER A 121 -3.39 21.00 -13.21
C SER A 121 -3.24 19.52 -12.90
N GLY A 122 -2.64 19.21 -11.74
CA GLY A 122 -2.40 17.84 -11.32
C GLY A 122 -2.86 17.53 -9.91
N ILE A 123 -2.96 16.24 -9.61
CA ILE A 123 -3.18 15.70 -8.29
C ILE A 123 -2.10 14.67 -7.97
N ASP A 124 -1.71 14.58 -6.70
CA ASP A 124 -0.76 13.60 -6.18
C ASP A 124 -1.44 12.75 -5.11
N GLY A 125 -1.08 11.47 -5.06
CA GLY A 125 -1.61 10.56 -4.07
C GLY A 125 -0.87 9.24 -4.01
N TYR A 126 -1.34 8.38 -3.11
CA TYR A 126 -0.85 7.02 -2.98
C TYR A 126 -1.97 6.04 -3.27
N VAL A 127 -1.63 4.98 -4.00
CA VAL A 127 -2.51 3.86 -4.28
C VAL A 127 -2.22 2.73 -3.30
N TRP A 128 -3.28 2.28 -2.61
CA TRP A 128 -3.23 1.17 -1.65
C TRP A 128 -4.31 0.14 -1.98
N ILE A 129 -4.14 -1.11 -1.54
CA ILE A 129 -5.23 -2.08 -1.60
C ILE A 129 -6.37 -1.61 -0.70
N ASN A 130 -7.58 -1.56 -1.26
CA ASN A 130 -8.79 -1.25 -0.53
C ASN A 130 -9.54 -2.55 -0.20
N ASP A 131 -9.28 -3.09 0.99
CA ASP A 131 -9.88 -4.35 1.46
C ASP A 131 -10.84 -4.16 2.65
N TRP A 132 -11.17 -2.92 3.03
CA TRP A 132 -12.04 -2.68 4.20
C TRP A 132 -13.46 -3.24 4.03
N GLN A 133 -13.90 -3.52 2.79
CA GLN A 133 -15.19 -4.17 2.53
C GLN A 133 -15.22 -5.65 2.92
N ASN A 134 -14.07 -6.33 2.92
CA ASN A 134 -13.91 -7.72 3.36
C ASN A 134 -13.30 -7.82 4.75
N ALA A 135 -12.59 -6.77 5.19
CA ALA A 135 -12.20 -6.66 6.58
C ALA A 135 -13.49 -6.67 7.40
N THR A 136 -13.63 -7.68 8.24
CA THR A 136 -14.57 -7.70 9.37
C THR A 136 -14.13 -6.68 10.41
N THR A 137 -13.85 -5.44 9.98
CA THR A 137 -13.52 -4.29 10.78
C THR A 137 -14.66 -4.04 11.75
N GLY A 138 -14.54 -4.62 12.95
CA GLY A 138 -15.44 -4.40 14.07
C GLY A 138 -16.58 -5.41 14.26
N GLU A 139 -16.72 -6.47 13.47
CA GLU A 139 -17.77 -7.50 13.70
C GLU A 139 -17.31 -8.66 14.61
N GLY A 140 -16.27 -8.44 15.41
CA GLY A 140 -16.05 -9.25 16.62
C GLY A 140 -16.93 -8.73 17.75
N ALA A 141 -17.29 -9.58 18.72
CA ALA A 141 -18.10 -9.22 19.89
C ALA A 141 -17.44 -8.19 20.86
N SER A 142 -16.48 -7.41 20.40
CA SER A 142 -15.81 -6.35 21.15
C SER A 142 -16.50 -5.01 20.88
N THR A 143 -17.15 -4.46 21.90
CA THR A 143 -17.86 -3.17 21.93
C THR A 143 -16.94 -1.93 21.83
N HIS A 144 -15.77 -2.03 21.21
CA HIS A 144 -14.82 -0.93 21.13
C HIS A 144 -15.01 -0.16 19.83
N PRO A 145 -15.22 1.17 19.86
CA PRO A 145 -15.36 1.97 18.65
C PRO A 145 -14.06 1.94 17.85
N ILE A 146 -14.17 1.80 16.53
CA ILE A 146 -13.05 1.91 15.60
C ILE A 146 -12.53 3.35 15.69
N THR A 147 -11.27 3.50 16.11
CA THR A 147 -10.59 4.80 16.11
C THR A 147 -9.82 5.00 14.81
N SER A 148 -9.58 6.26 14.42
CA SER A 148 -8.78 6.59 13.23
C SER A 148 -7.41 5.90 13.20
N HIS A 149 -6.75 5.77 14.36
CA HIS A 149 -5.49 5.06 14.50
C HIS A 149 -5.62 3.56 14.21
N THR A 150 -6.72 2.92 14.61
CA THR A 150 -6.97 1.51 14.32
C THR A 150 -7.15 1.27 12.83
N VAL A 151 -7.80 2.21 12.12
CA VAL A 151 -8.04 2.12 10.67
C VAL A 151 -6.75 2.24 9.87
N ALA A 152 -5.88 3.20 10.21
CA ALA A 152 -4.61 3.39 9.50
C ALA A 152 -3.72 2.13 9.55
N ASN A 153 -3.74 1.39 10.66
CA ASN A 153 -2.98 0.15 10.82
C ASN A 153 -3.56 -1.03 10.01
N GLN A 154 -4.69 -0.85 9.33
CA GLN A 154 -5.34 -1.88 8.51
C GLN A 154 -5.09 -1.68 7.01
N MET A 155 -4.28 -0.69 6.63
CA MET A 155 -3.85 -0.54 5.24
C MET A 155 -3.03 -1.77 4.83
N VAL A 156 -3.49 -2.46 3.79
CA VAL A 156 -2.85 -3.68 3.30
C VAL A 156 -1.75 -3.31 2.31
N PRO A 157 -0.48 -3.71 2.55
CA PRO A 157 0.60 -3.44 1.60
C PRO A 157 0.39 -4.21 0.30
N LEU A 158 0.92 -3.70 -0.81
CA LEU A 158 0.84 -4.36 -2.12
C LEU A 158 1.65 -5.65 -2.19
N PHE A 159 2.80 -5.68 -1.50
CA PHE A 159 3.73 -6.80 -1.48
C PHE A 159 4.21 -7.07 -0.05
N PRO A 160 4.68 -8.30 0.26
CA PRO A 160 5.31 -8.59 1.54
C PRO A 160 6.47 -7.62 1.81
N ARG A 161 6.46 -6.97 2.96
CA ARG A 161 7.53 -6.04 3.37
C ARG A 161 8.62 -6.77 4.13
N TYR A 162 8.26 -7.87 4.80
CA TYR A 162 9.13 -8.70 5.60
C TYR A 162 8.89 -10.17 5.33
N SER A 163 9.90 -11.02 5.61
CA SER A 163 9.81 -12.47 5.37
C SER A 163 8.72 -13.19 6.17
N PHE A 164 8.23 -12.62 7.28
CA PHE A 164 7.08 -13.19 8.02
C PHE A 164 5.72 -12.86 7.39
N GLU A 165 5.64 -11.85 6.52
CA GLU A 165 4.42 -11.48 5.78
C GLU A 165 4.23 -12.36 4.53
N GLY A 166 5.34 -12.92 4.01
CA GLY A 166 5.35 -13.78 2.83
C GLY A 166 6.72 -13.88 2.18
N SER A 167 6.81 -14.71 1.16
CA SER A 167 8.02 -14.86 0.35
C SER A 167 8.06 -13.80 -0.74
N GLY A 168 8.74 -12.68 -0.47
CA GLY A 168 8.93 -11.61 -1.45
C GLY A 168 9.81 -12.06 -2.62
N GLU A 169 10.80 -12.91 -2.37
CA GLU A 169 11.71 -13.45 -3.38
C GLU A 169 10.99 -14.23 -4.49
N ASP A 170 9.89 -14.91 -4.16
CA ASP A 170 9.06 -15.65 -5.12
C ASP A 170 8.35 -14.73 -6.13
N LEU A 171 8.27 -13.42 -5.84
CA LEU A 171 7.68 -12.42 -6.73
C LEU A 171 8.66 -11.90 -7.79
N LYS A 172 9.94 -12.25 -7.71
CA LYS A 172 10.93 -11.83 -8.71
C LYS A 172 10.57 -12.33 -10.12
N ASN A 173 10.72 -11.47 -11.11
CA ASN A 173 10.29 -11.66 -12.51
C ASN A 173 8.78 -11.88 -12.69
N SER A 174 7.96 -11.58 -11.68
CA SER A 174 6.51 -11.56 -11.82
C SER A 174 6.02 -10.18 -12.25
N THR A 175 4.77 -10.11 -12.73
CA THR A 175 4.18 -8.84 -13.17
C THR A 175 2.88 -8.55 -12.44
N PHE A 176 2.61 -7.29 -12.15
CA PHE A 176 1.33 -6.81 -11.64
C PHE A 176 0.80 -5.69 -12.53
N SER A 177 -0.44 -5.26 -12.33
CA SER A 177 -1.02 -4.15 -13.10
C SER A 177 -1.81 -3.17 -12.24
N LEU A 178 -1.81 -1.91 -12.65
CA LEU A 178 -2.63 -0.84 -12.13
C LEU A 178 -3.54 -0.33 -13.25
N ILE A 179 -4.83 -0.17 -12.95
CA ILE A 179 -5.81 0.44 -13.86
C ILE A 179 -6.34 1.71 -13.21
N LEU A 180 -6.17 2.84 -13.89
CA LEU A 180 -6.61 4.17 -13.46
C LEU A 180 -7.63 4.73 -14.47
N PRO A 181 -8.94 4.70 -14.15
CA PRO A 181 -9.97 5.21 -15.04
C PRO A 181 -10.12 6.72 -14.94
N ILE A 182 -10.02 7.41 -16.07
CA ILE A 182 -10.24 8.85 -16.20
C ILE A 182 -11.50 9.09 -17.03
N ASP A 183 -12.40 9.91 -16.50
CA ASP A 183 -13.60 10.37 -17.19
C ASP A 183 -13.33 11.72 -17.86
N PHE A 184 -13.46 11.75 -19.18
CA PHE A 184 -13.44 12.93 -20.03
C PHE A 184 -14.87 13.21 -20.50
N ASP A 185 -15.58 14.10 -19.81
CA ASP A 185 -16.95 14.53 -20.15
C ASP A 185 -17.97 13.38 -20.34
N GLY A 186 -17.90 12.36 -19.49
CA GLY A 186 -18.77 11.19 -19.50
C GLY A 186 -18.18 9.98 -20.26
N GLN A 187 -17.06 10.16 -20.97
CA GLN A 187 -16.33 9.08 -21.61
C GLN A 187 -15.18 8.59 -20.72
N ILE A 188 -15.35 7.39 -20.14
CA ILE A 188 -14.34 6.78 -19.29
C ILE A 188 -13.29 6.05 -20.14
N SER A 189 -12.03 6.45 -19.98
CA SER A 189 -10.85 5.78 -20.54
C SER A 189 -10.08 5.08 -19.41
N ASN A 190 -9.79 3.79 -19.59
CA ASN A 190 -9.05 3.00 -18.60
C ASN A 190 -7.56 2.97 -18.96
N TYR A 191 -6.76 3.76 -18.23
CA TYR A 191 -5.31 3.73 -18.36
C TYR A 191 -4.75 2.52 -17.62
N ARG A 192 -4.06 1.62 -18.35
CA ARG A 192 -3.51 0.39 -17.80
C ARG A 192 -1.99 0.46 -17.78
N PHE A 193 -1.43 0.22 -16.61
CA PHE A 193 0.00 0.16 -16.36
C PHE A 193 0.36 -1.25 -15.90
N LYS A 194 1.33 -1.87 -16.55
CA LYS A 194 1.86 -3.18 -16.18
C LYS A 194 3.31 -3.03 -15.78
N PHE A 195 3.63 -3.57 -14.62
CA PHE A 195 4.94 -3.49 -14.03
C PHE A 195 5.56 -4.88 -13.95
N MET A 196 6.88 -4.94 -14.06
CA MET A 196 7.70 -6.10 -13.71
C MET A 196 8.33 -5.86 -12.33
N ILE A 197 8.42 -6.91 -11.52
CA ILE A 197 9.27 -6.94 -10.33
C ILE A 197 10.62 -7.50 -10.78
N ASP A 198 11.57 -6.63 -11.07
CA ASP A 198 12.86 -7.04 -11.65
C ASP A 198 13.74 -7.75 -10.62
N ASP A 199 13.69 -7.26 -9.37
CA ASP A 199 14.48 -7.84 -8.29
C ASP A 199 13.83 -7.67 -6.92
N VAL A 200 14.21 -8.56 -6.00
CA VAL A 200 13.81 -8.51 -4.59
C VAL A 200 15.02 -8.88 -3.74
N GLU A 201 15.48 -7.95 -2.91
CA GLU A 201 16.60 -8.15 -1.99
C GLU A 201 16.09 -8.16 -0.54
N GLU A 202 16.27 -9.25 0.19
CA GLU A 202 16.21 -9.22 1.65
C GLU A 202 17.54 -8.62 2.14
N LYS A 203 17.48 -7.42 2.74
CA LYS A 203 18.67 -6.89 3.40
C LYS A 203 19.06 -7.91 4.47
N LYS A 204 20.31 -8.37 4.55
CA LYS A 204 20.74 -9.11 5.74
C LYS A 204 21.57 -8.11 6.51
N ASP A 205 21.09 -7.68 7.68
CA ASP A 205 21.92 -6.94 8.59
C ASP A 205 23.16 -7.81 8.85
N PHE A 206 24.33 -7.31 8.42
CA PHE A 206 25.60 -8.03 8.55
C PHE A 206 25.87 -8.30 10.04
N ASP A 207 26.19 -9.55 10.37
CA ASP A 207 26.71 -10.02 11.67
C ASP A 207 27.96 -9.23 12.12
#